data_AF-A0A4Q2XNU3-F1
#
_entry.id   AF-A0A4Q2XNU3-F1
#
_cell.length_a   1.000
_cell.length_b   1.000
_cell.length_c   1.000
_cell.angle_alpha   90.00
_cell.angle_beta   90.00
_cell.angle_gamma   90.00
#
_symmetry.space_group_name_H-M   'P 1'
#
loop_
_entity.id
_entity.type
_entity.pdbx_description
1 polymer ?
#
loop_
_entity_poly.entity_id
_entity_poly.type
_entity_poly.pdbx_seq_one_letter_code
_entity_poly.pdbx_strand_id
1 'polypeptide(L)'
;MGTDLPEPFRLLIKQSVDSTNDEARRLAEQGMPEGLVVITDRQTQGRGRRGAAWFSPPGESLAFSVLLRPDAPKALWPRLALVAGLAVAEALEEFIPLV
;
A
#
# COMPACT_ATOMS: atom_id res chain seq x y z
N MET A 1 -1.58 8.99 -19.16
CA MET A 1 -1.96 8.91 -17.73
C MET A 1 -0.72 8.38 -17.03
N GLY A 2 0.08 9.28 -16.46
CA GLY A 2 1.48 8.98 -16.11
C GLY A 2 1.57 7.92 -15.02
N THR A 3 2.32 6.86 -15.29
CA THR A 3 2.77 5.87 -14.29
C THR A 3 3.98 6.38 -13.49
N ASP A 4 4.37 7.62 -13.71
CA ASP A 4 5.60 8.20 -13.19
C ASP A 4 5.31 8.79 -11.81
N LEU A 5 5.47 7.95 -10.79
CA LEU A 5 5.58 8.41 -9.42
C LEU A 5 6.93 9.13 -9.25
N PRO A 6 7.02 10.15 -8.38
CA PRO A 6 8.31 10.78 -8.09
C PRO A 6 9.28 9.75 -7.50
N GLU A 7 10.57 9.86 -7.79
CA GLU A 7 11.58 9.06 -7.09
C GLU A 7 11.45 9.26 -5.57
N PRO A 8 11.59 8.19 -4.75
CA PRO A 8 12.06 6.85 -5.11
C PRO A 8 10.94 5.86 -5.51
N PHE A 9 9.72 6.33 -5.76
CA PHE A 9 8.56 5.47 -5.89
C PHE A 9 8.48 4.77 -7.25
N ARG A 10 8.17 3.48 -7.22
CA ARG A 10 8.07 2.61 -8.41
C ARG A 10 6.80 1.77 -8.34
N LEU A 11 5.97 1.84 -9.37
CA LEU A 11 4.70 1.15 -9.39
C LEU A 11 4.84 -0.25 -10.02
N LEU A 12 4.41 -1.28 -9.30
CA LEU A 12 4.20 -2.63 -9.82
C LEU A 12 2.70 -2.92 -9.85
N ILE A 13 2.14 -2.93 -11.05
CA ILE A 13 0.72 -3.21 -11.28
C ILE A 13 0.54 -4.70 -11.55
N LYS A 14 -0.31 -5.37 -10.76
CA LYS A 14 -0.72 -6.76 -10.99
C LYS A 14 -2.24 -6.84 -11.14
N GLN A 15 -2.72 -7.76 -11.98
CA GLN A 15 -4.17 -7.96 -12.14
C GLN A 15 -4.79 -8.60 -10.90
N SER A 16 -4.08 -9.55 -10.29
CA SER A 16 -4.52 -10.19 -9.05
C SER A 16 -3.34 -10.67 -8.21
N VAL A 17 -3.48 -10.56 -6.89
CA VAL A 17 -2.59 -11.15 -5.88
C VAL A 17 -3.41 -11.74 -4.74
N ASP A 18 -2.78 -12.52 -3.87
CA ASP A 18 -3.34 -12.92 -2.58
C ASP A 18 -3.57 -11.70 -1.69
N SER A 19 -2.51 -10.94 -1.42
CA SER A 19 -2.53 -9.68 -0.70
C SER A 19 -1.39 -8.79 -1.23
N THR A 20 -1.67 -7.51 -1.51
CA THR A 20 -0.62 -6.54 -1.87
C THR A 20 0.48 -6.45 -0.82
N ASN A 21 0.13 -6.60 0.46
CA ASN A 21 1.09 -6.56 1.56
C ASN A 21 1.99 -7.80 1.60
N ASP A 22 1.47 -8.98 1.26
CA ASP A 22 2.29 -10.19 1.16
C ASP A 22 3.20 -10.14 -0.06
N GLU A 23 2.67 -9.66 -1.18
CA GLU A 23 3.47 -9.49 -2.38
C GLU A 23 4.61 -8.50 -2.15
N ALA A 24 4.33 -7.36 -1.51
CA ALA A 24 5.36 -6.40 -1.12
C ALA A 24 6.40 -7.03 -0.18
N ARG A 25 5.97 -7.88 0.76
CA ARG A 25 6.89 -8.63 1.65
C ARG A 25 7.78 -9.60 0.86
N ARG A 26 7.20 -10.42 -0.04
CA ARG A 26 7.95 -11.35 -0.89
C ARG A 26 9.00 -10.62 -1.73
N LEU A 27 8.64 -9.48 -2.31
CA LEU A 27 9.54 -8.65 -3.10
C LEU A 27 10.61 -7.97 -2.24
N ALA A 28 10.30 -7.59 -1.00
CA ALA A 28 11.27 -7.10 -0.04
C ALA A 28 12.35 -8.13 0.27
N GLU A 29 11.95 -9.39 0.49
CA GLU A 29 12.84 -10.52 0.77
C GLU A 29 13.73 -10.85 -0.44
N GLN A 30 13.26 -10.56 -1.66
CA GLN A 30 14.04 -10.66 -2.90
C GLN A 30 14.96 -9.45 -3.14
N GLY A 31 15.02 -8.48 -2.21
CA GLY A 31 15.95 -7.37 -2.27
C GLY A 31 15.41 -6.12 -2.97
N MET A 32 14.11 -6.02 -3.24
CA MET A 32 13.55 -4.77 -3.79
C MET A 32 13.79 -3.58 -2.85
N PRO A 33 14.15 -2.40 -3.39
CA PRO A 33 14.43 -1.22 -2.60
C PRO A 33 13.15 -0.58 -2.04
N GLU A 34 13.33 0.31 -1.06
CA GLU A 34 12.28 1.23 -0.62
C GLU A 34 11.63 1.97 -1.80
N GLY A 35 10.35 2.33 -1.64
CA GLY A 35 9.58 3.05 -2.66
C GLY A 35 8.84 2.14 -3.63
N LEU A 36 9.01 0.82 -3.56
CA LEU A 36 8.15 -0.11 -4.31
C LEU A 36 6.69 0.04 -3.85
N VAL A 37 5.79 0.29 -4.80
CA VAL A 37 4.34 0.32 -4.62
C VAL A 37 3.74 -0.85 -5.39
N VAL A 38 3.18 -1.83 -4.68
CA VAL A 38 2.43 -2.93 -5.29
C VAL A 38 0.96 -2.55 -5.32
N ILE A 39 0.35 -2.51 -6.50
CA ILE A 39 -1.08 -2.24 -6.68
C ILE A 39 -1.74 -3.43 -7.39
N THR A 40 -2.98 -3.72 -7.01
CA THR A 40 -3.78 -4.77 -7.64
C THR A 40 -5.22 -4.35 -7.83
N ASP A 41 -5.86 -4.88 -8.88
CA ASP A 41 -7.30 -4.76 -9.08
C ASP A 41 -8.08 -5.76 -8.20
N ARG A 42 -7.46 -6.91 -7.87
CA ARG A 42 -8.08 -7.93 -7.02
C ARG A 42 -7.13 -8.52 -5.99
N GLN A 43 -7.57 -8.58 -4.72
CA GLN A 43 -6.98 -9.43 -3.68
C GLN A 43 -7.85 -10.67 -3.45
N THR A 44 -7.28 -11.86 -3.53
CA THR A 44 -8.01 -13.12 -3.27
C THR A 44 -8.00 -13.53 -1.80
N GLN A 45 -7.03 -13.05 -1.03
CA GLN A 45 -6.84 -13.31 0.40
C GLN A 45 -6.47 -12.02 1.14
N GLY A 46 -7.17 -10.93 0.81
CA GLY A 46 -6.98 -9.64 1.46
C GLY A 46 -7.17 -9.74 2.97
N ARG A 47 -6.32 -9.04 3.73
CA ARG A 47 -6.34 -9.07 5.20
C ARG A 47 -6.55 -7.70 5.80
N GLY A 48 -7.47 -7.64 6.74
CA GLY A 48 -7.63 -6.54 7.69
C GLY A 48 -6.91 -6.82 9.01
N ARG A 49 -7.19 -5.97 10.01
CA ARG A 49 -6.62 -6.09 11.36
C ARG A 49 -7.23 -7.28 12.10
N ARG A 50 -6.45 -7.85 13.03
CA ARG A 50 -6.91 -8.91 13.95
C ARG A 50 -7.55 -10.13 13.24
N GLY A 51 -7.04 -10.46 12.05
CA GLY A 51 -7.53 -11.62 11.28
C GLY A 51 -8.82 -11.38 10.48
N ALA A 52 -9.34 -10.15 10.45
CA ALA A 52 -10.46 -9.82 9.57
C ALA A 52 -10.07 -10.01 8.10
N ALA A 53 -11.02 -10.43 7.27
CA ALA A 53 -10.86 -10.42 5.82
C ALA A 53 -11.00 -8.98 5.29
N TRP A 54 -10.24 -8.67 4.23
CA TRP A 54 -10.43 -7.45 3.45
C TRP A 54 -10.91 -7.84 2.05
N PHE A 55 -12.14 -7.46 1.73
CA PHE A 55 -12.73 -7.72 0.42
C PHE A 55 -12.48 -6.52 -0.49
N SER A 56 -11.88 -6.77 -1.65
CA SER A 56 -11.56 -5.75 -2.66
C SER A 56 -11.94 -6.28 -4.05
N PRO A 57 -13.21 -6.12 -4.46
CA PRO A 57 -13.62 -6.43 -5.82
C PRO A 57 -12.88 -5.54 -6.84
N PRO A 58 -12.67 -6.06 -8.06
CA PRO A 58 -12.22 -5.27 -9.20
C PRO A 58 -12.99 -3.96 -9.35
N GLY A 59 -12.28 -2.85 -9.52
CA GLY A 59 -12.87 -1.52 -9.76
C GLY A 59 -13.60 -0.87 -8.58
N GLU A 60 -13.75 -1.53 -7.43
CA GLU A 60 -14.47 -0.97 -6.27
C GLU A 60 -13.55 -0.36 -5.21
N SER A 61 -12.26 -0.70 -5.25
CA SER A 61 -11.30 -0.22 -4.25
C SER A 61 -9.90 -0.11 -4.84
N LEU A 62 -9.09 0.80 -4.28
CA LEU A 62 -7.68 0.92 -4.59
C LEU A 62 -6.86 0.08 -3.59
N ALA A 63 -6.53 -1.16 -3.94
CA ALA A 63 -5.72 -2.03 -3.10
C ALA A 63 -4.22 -1.89 -3.44
N PHE A 64 -3.44 -1.30 -2.52
CA PHE A 64 -2.00 -1.14 -2.69
C PHE A 64 -1.21 -1.30 -1.39
N SER A 65 0.10 -1.51 -1.52
CA SER A 65 1.06 -1.55 -0.41
C SER A 65 2.36 -0.87 -0.81
N VAL A 66 2.93 -0.09 0.11
CA VAL A 66 4.20 0.64 -0.10
C VAL A 66 5.29 0.01 0.76
N LEU A 67 6.43 -0.29 0.14
CA LEU A 67 7.59 -0.83 0.82
C LEU A 67 8.43 0.30 1.43
N LEU A 68 8.57 0.28 2.75
CA LEU A 68 9.41 1.22 3.51
C LEU A 68 10.56 0.49 4.21
N ARG A 69 11.66 1.21 4.45
CA ARG A 69 12.85 0.82 5.22
C ARG A 69 13.20 1.94 6.20
N PRO A 70 12.35 2.18 7.21
CA PRO A 70 12.53 3.32 8.11
C PRO A 70 13.86 3.23 8.86
N ASP A 71 14.66 4.29 8.79
CA ASP A 71 15.84 4.48 9.64
C ASP A 71 15.41 4.99 11.03
N ALA A 72 14.58 4.19 11.70
CA ALA A 72 14.02 4.51 13.01
C ALA A 72 13.88 3.23 13.85
N PRO A 73 13.97 3.32 15.19
CA PRO A 73 13.76 2.17 16.06
C PRO A 73 12.44 1.47 15.78
N LYS A 74 12.45 0.12 15.76
CA LYS A 74 11.25 -0.71 15.51
C LYS A 74 10.07 -0.37 16.43
N ALA A 75 10.34 0.09 17.64
CA ALA A 75 9.32 0.56 18.59
C ALA A 75 8.46 1.73 18.04
N LEU A 76 8.97 2.48 17.07
CA LEU A 76 8.27 3.60 16.44
C LEU A 76 7.46 3.18 15.20
N TRP A 77 7.75 2.02 14.60
CA TRP A 77 7.13 1.58 13.35
C TRP A 77 5.59 1.49 13.39
N PRO A 78 4.94 1.13 14.52
CA PRO A 78 3.47 1.16 14.58
C PRO A 78 2.84 2.52 14.25
N ARG A 79 3.58 3.62 14.41
CA ARG A 79 3.11 4.98 14.05
C ARG A 79 2.89 5.15 12.55
N LEU A 80 3.54 4.34 11.70
CA LEU A 80 3.34 4.38 10.25
C LEU A 80 1.89 4.10 9.86
N ALA A 81 1.13 3.33 10.65
CA ALA A 81 -0.29 3.13 10.40
C ALA A 81 -1.10 4.43 10.55
N LEU A 82 -0.71 5.31 11.49
CA LEU A 82 -1.33 6.63 11.66
C LEU A 82 -0.94 7.57 10.51
N VAL A 83 0.35 7.56 10.15
CA VAL A 83 0.86 8.36 9.02
C VAL A 83 0.17 7.95 7.71
N ALA A 84 0.02 6.65 7.46
CA ALA A 84 -0.68 6.16 6.28
C ALA A 84 -2.16 6.59 6.25
N GLY A 85 -2.85 6.55 7.39
CA GLY A 85 -4.22 7.02 7.50
C GLY A 85 -4.36 8.52 7.22
N LEU A 86 -3.46 9.33 7.79
CA LEU A 86 -3.41 10.77 7.55
C LEU A 86 -3.13 11.09 6.08
N ALA A 87 -2.12 10.45 5.48
CA ALA A 87 -1.76 10.67 4.08
C ALA A 87 -2.91 10.32 3.12
N VAL A 88 -3.68 9.27 3.40
CA VAL A 88 -4.88 8.93 2.61
C VAL A 88 -5.97 9.98 2.79
N ALA A 89 -6.18 10.50 4.00
CA ALA A 89 -7.16 11.56 4.26
C ALA A 89 -6.80 12.85 3.51
N GLU A 90 -5.55 13.31 3.64
CA GLU A 90 -5.02 14.49 2.94
C GLU A 90 -5.13 14.34 1.42
N ALA A 91 -4.79 13.16 0.88
CA ALA A 91 -4.92 12.90 -0.56
C ALA A 91 -6.37 12.91 -1.03
N LEU A 92 -7.33 12.44 -0.22
CA LEU A 92 -8.75 12.46 -0.57
C LEU A 92 -9.34 13.87 -0.51
N GLU A 93 -8.86 14.74 0.39
CA GLU A 93 -9.30 16.14 0.51
C GLU A 93 -9.09 16.94 -0.78
N GLU A 94 -8.08 16.60 -1.58
CA GLU A 94 -7.84 17.22 -2.89
C GLU A 94 -8.95 16.93 -3.92
N PHE A 95 -9.68 15.83 -3.75
CA PHE A 95 -10.75 15.42 -4.67
C PHE A 95 -12.14 15.67 -4.10
N ILE A 96 -12.29 15.55 -2.77
CA ILE A 96 -13.55 15.68 -2.05
C ILE A 96 -13.24 16.38 -0.72
N PRO A 97 -13.76 17.59 -0.47
CA PRO A 97 -13.59 18.24 0.83
C PRO A 97 -14.05 17.32 1.96
N LEU A 98 -13.14 16.95 2.85
CA LEU A 98 -13.49 16.33 4.12
C LEU A 98 -13.76 17.49 5.07
N VAL A 99 -15.06 17.73 5.34
CA VAL A 99 -15.70 18.92 5.96
C VAL A 99 -16.22 19.94 4.95
#